data_AF-A0A2H1VVW3-F1
#
_entry.id   AF-A0A2H1VVW3-F1
#
_cell.length_a   1.000
_cell.length_b   1.000
_cell.length_c   1.000
_cell.angle_alpha   90.00
_cell.angle_beta   90.00
_cell.angle_gamma   90.00
#
_symmetry.space_group_name_H-M   'P 1'
#
loop_
_entity.id
_entity.type
_entity.pdbx_description
1 polymer ?
#
loop_
_entity_poly.entity_id
_entity_poly.type
_entity_poly.pdbx_seq_one_letter_code
_entity_poly.pdbx_strand_id
1 'polypeptide(L)'
;MKITKDTKIEYLSKDIIEEEFTKSLRLMYRLQMLMASTRIDLKDRFVTTPSLLQRCHTLLSVVLLLGLDYIVIHKYDTILFDNETIYYLSSCVTGLQTLTFICNIIHVRFLNGDDNVEFFVKLQQIDRCMNIHRNKTVTALLLKTNIFSLASVFVIFSVLVAIATAKGTAAFWPYIGIAYSQLNFVLELICCSNIFVYFYIRARFINSIIKNYLDPKKTQEILYSRNRSYFLFTTKTFMRRLAAQTHSFLTSDTDIYLKQLLDGFFKFQDIYKFQIFMFCCKLVGSSILTFEFMLFAVQNDTVGIWDSLTPSFFTIIDLVMALLLGIRCELFIREVKETKRLVIAVMSRHYDGRLREKSNRMLKLIEETPPHFSVYDMWQLDANVLLQMFMLVTGLIVTQMQFAFL
;
A
#
# COMPACT_ATOMS: atom_id res chain seq x y z
N MET A 1 40.25 -2.26 20.00
CA MET A 1 40.59 -1.52 18.77
C MET A 1 39.88 -0.17 18.82
N LYS A 2 40.61 0.91 18.53
CA LYS A 2 40.30 2.32 18.85
C LYS A 2 38.89 2.76 18.45
N ILE A 3 38.24 3.44 19.40
CA ILE A 3 37.05 4.25 19.21
C ILE A 3 37.46 5.50 18.40
N THR A 4 37.03 5.59 17.15
CA THR A 4 36.93 6.87 16.41
C THR A 4 35.60 7.54 16.77
N LYS A 5 35.61 8.21 17.92
CA LYS A 5 34.63 9.21 18.35
C LYS A 5 34.94 10.48 17.57
N ASP A 6 34.03 10.92 16.71
CA ASP A 6 33.63 12.34 16.54
C ASP A 6 32.82 12.62 15.26
N THR A 7 32.57 11.63 14.38
CA THR A 7 31.70 11.81 13.19
C THR A 7 30.37 11.03 13.23
N LYS A 8 30.11 10.21 14.26
CA LYS A 8 28.86 9.40 14.38
C LYS A 8 27.77 9.97 15.29
N ILE A 9 28.06 11.02 16.06
CA ILE A 9 27.13 11.52 17.08
C ILE A 9 26.01 12.36 16.44
N GLU A 10 26.28 13.06 15.33
CA GLU A 10 25.29 13.91 14.65
C GLU A 10 24.17 13.12 13.97
N TYR A 11 24.46 11.90 13.49
CA TYR A 11 23.48 10.98 12.90
C TYR A 11 22.50 10.42 13.93
N LEU A 12 22.94 10.23 15.18
CA LEU A 12 22.13 9.58 16.21
C LEU A 12 20.83 10.34 16.54
N SER A 13 20.80 11.68 16.42
CA SER A 13 19.60 12.47 16.77
C SER A 13 18.55 12.52 15.65
N LYS A 14 18.99 12.51 14.39
CA LYS A 14 18.10 12.57 13.22
C LYS A 14 17.41 11.24 12.98
N ASP A 15 18.07 10.13 13.33
CA ASP A 15 17.58 8.77 13.09
C ASP A 15 16.68 8.23 14.23
N ILE A 16 16.58 8.93 15.36
CA ILE A 16 15.64 8.56 16.42
C ILE A 16 14.21 8.83 15.95
N ILE A 17 13.41 7.76 15.92
CA ILE A 17 12.01 7.85 15.55
C ILE A 17 11.14 8.35 16.70
N GLU A 18 10.34 9.36 16.38
CA GLU A 18 9.38 9.90 17.32
C GLU A 18 8.29 8.89 17.66
N GLU A 19 7.96 8.81 18.95
CA GLU A 19 7.04 7.80 19.45
C GLU A 19 5.65 7.91 18.81
N GLU A 20 5.17 9.13 18.53
CA GLU A 20 3.89 9.34 17.87
C GLU A 20 3.89 8.77 16.43
N PHE A 21 4.97 9.00 15.68
CA PHE A 21 5.14 8.39 14.35
C PHE A 21 5.15 6.86 14.44
N THR A 22 5.91 6.28 15.38
CA THR A 22 5.93 4.81 15.57
C THR A 22 4.54 4.25 15.89
N LYS A 23 3.70 4.97 16.65
CA LYS A 23 2.35 4.51 17.02
C LYS A 23 1.48 4.28 15.79
N SER A 24 1.60 5.11 14.76
CA SER A 24 0.82 4.99 13.52
C SER A 24 1.16 3.74 12.69
N LEU A 25 2.40 3.24 12.81
CA LEU A 25 2.92 2.10 12.05
C LEU A 25 3.01 0.80 12.87
N ARG A 26 2.91 0.90 14.20
CA ARG A 26 3.13 -0.20 15.15
C ARG A 26 2.26 -1.43 14.89
N LEU A 27 0.98 -1.22 14.58
CA LEU A 27 0.06 -2.32 14.34
C LEU A 27 0.44 -3.11 13.08
N MET A 28 0.64 -2.41 11.96
CA MET A 28 1.12 -3.00 10.70
C MET A 28 2.44 -3.74 10.93
N TYR A 29 3.39 -3.09 11.59
CA TYR A 29 4.71 -3.66 11.89
C TYR A 29 4.60 -4.96 12.69
N ARG A 30 3.79 -5.00 13.75
CA ARG A 30 3.63 -6.21 14.57
C ARG A 30 3.00 -7.36 13.77
N LEU A 31 2.00 -7.07 12.94
CA LEU A 31 1.38 -8.07 12.08
C LEU A 31 2.35 -8.60 11.03
N GLN A 32 3.09 -7.73 10.36
CA GLN A 32 4.14 -8.14 9.41
C GLN A 32 5.26 -8.92 10.12
N MET A 33 5.56 -8.61 11.38
CA MET A 33 6.61 -9.30 12.15
C MET A 33 6.18 -10.73 12.47
N LEU A 34 4.92 -10.88 12.92
CA LEU A 34 4.28 -12.18 13.14
C LEU A 34 4.26 -13.01 11.85
N MET A 35 3.95 -12.38 10.72
CA MET A 35 3.87 -13.01 9.40
C MET A 35 5.25 -13.17 8.72
N ALA A 36 6.35 -12.88 9.40
CA ALA A 36 7.69 -12.95 8.83
C ALA A 36 7.94 -12.05 7.59
N SER A 37 7.15 -11.00 7.38
CA SER A 37 7.24 -10.06 6.24
C SER A 37 7.71 -8.64 6.60
N THR A 38 8.22 -8.38 7.81
CA THR A 38 8.75 -7.04 8.13
C THR A 38 9.91 -6.59 7.24
N ARG A 39 9.84 -5.36 6.73
CA ARG A 39 10.93 -4.70 5.97
C ARG A 39 12.08 -4.20 6.83
N ILE A 40 11.76 -3.81 8.07
CA ILE A 40 12.66 -3.16 9.00
C ILE A 40 12.58 -3.83 10.37
N ASP A 41 13.58 -3.62 11.21
CA ASP A 41 13.57 -3.97 12.63
C ASP A 41 13.55 -2.67 13.45
N LEU A 42 12.51 -2.52 14.29
CA LEU A 42 12.32 -1.35 15.13
C LEU A 42 12.64 -1.70 16.59
N LYS A 43 13.83 -1.31 17.04
CA LYS A 43 14.33 -1.51 18.42
C LYS A 43 14.60 -0.17 19.08
N ASP A 44 13.99 0.07 20.23
CA ASP A 44 14.25 1.27 21.06
C ASP A 44 14.20 2.60 20.28
N ARG A 45 13.25 2.71 19.34
CA ARG A 45 13.03 3.86 18.43
C ARG A 45 14.07 4.04 17.32
N PHE A 46 15.00 3.11 17.16
CA PHE A 46 15.89 3.03 16.00
C PHE A 46 15.31 2.08 14.95
N VAL A 47 15.42 2.49 13.69
CA VAL A 47 15.12 1.63 12.55
C VAL A 47 16.43 1.03 12.08
N THR A 48 16.44 -0.29 12.01
CA THR A 48 17.61 -1.07 11.57
C THR A 48 17.17 -2.09 10.53
N THR A 49 18.14 -2.63 9.80
CA THR A 49 17.88 -3.74 8.88
C THR A 49 17.42 -4.98 9.64
N PRO A 50 16.60 -5.86 9.02
CA PRO A 50 16.14 -7.09 9.66
C PRO A 50 17.28 -7.92 10.25
N SER A 51 17.11 -8.31 11.52
CA SER A 51 18.10 -9.11 12.26
C SER A 51 18.23 -10.53 11.70
N LEU A 52 19.35 -11.19 12.01
CA LEU A 52 19.59 -12.58 11.57
C LEU A 52 18.47 -13.52 12.03
N LEU A 53 17.97 -13.35 13.26
CA LEU A 53 16.85 -14.13 13.78
C LEU A 53 15.56 -13.95 12.94
N GLN A 54 15.26 -12.72 12.51
CA GLN A 54 14.10 -12.43 11.65
C GLN A 54 14.28 -13.03 10.25
N ARG A 55 15.49 -13.05 9.71
CA ARG A 55 15.79 -13.72 8.43
C ARG A 55 15.62 -15.23 8.55
N CYS A 56 16.11 -15.85 9.62
CA CYS A 56 15.87 -17.27 9.91
C CYS A 56 14.38 -17.59 10.06
N HIS A 57 13.62 -16.72 10.74
CA HIS A 57 12.17 -16.87 10.86
C HIS A 57 11.49 -16.85 9.49
N THR A 58 11.86 -15.94 8.59
CA THR A 58 11.36 -15.93 7.20
C THR A 58 11.70 -17.21 6.45
N LEU A 59 12.93 -17.72 6.54
CA LEU A 59 13.31 -18.98 5.90
C LEU A 59 12.49 -20.17 6.43
N LEU A 60 12.28 -20.22 7.75
CA LEU A 60 11.43 -21.24 8.37
C LEU A 60 9.99 -21.15 7.84
N SER A 61 9.41 -19.95 7.72
CA SER A 61 8.08 -19.75 7.15
C SER A 61 7.99 -20.23 5.70
N VAL A 62 9.03 -20.01 4.89
CA VAL A 62 9.09 -20.53 3.50
C VAL A 62 9.12 -22.05 3.48
N VAL A 63 9.98 -22.68 4.29
CA VAL A 63 10.07 -24.15 4.36
C VAL A 63 8.74 -24.77 4.82
N LEU A 64 8.11 -24.18 5.84
CA LEU A 64 6.81 -24.64 6.33
C LEU A 64 5.72 -24.51 5.25
N LEU A 65 5.68 -23.39 4.52
CA LEU A 65 4.71 -23.21 3.44
C LEU A 65 4.93 -24.23 2.31
N LEU A 66 6.17 -24.44 1.86
CA LEU A 66 6.48 -25.44 0.85
C LEU A 66 6.10 -26.85 1.29
N GLY A 67 6.29 -27.19 2.56
CA GLY A 67 5.85 -28.46 3.12
C GLY A 67 4.33 -28.60 3.12
N LEU A 68 3.59 -27.54 3.45
CA LEU A 68 2.13 -27.52 3.37
C LEU A 68 1.65 -27.66 1.93
N ASP A 69 2.22 -26.91 0.99
CA ASP A 69 1.91 -26.97 -0.45
C ASP A 69 2.17 -28.37 -1.03
N TYR A 70 3.27 -29.02 -0.64
CA TYR A 70 3.55 -30.40 -1.03
C TYR A 70 2.48 -31.37 -0.52
N ILE A 71 2.03 -31.22 0.74
CA ILE A 71 0.94 -32.03 1.30
C ILE A 71 -0.38 -31.75 0.57
N VAL A 72 -0.63 -30.50 0.16
CA VAL A 72 -1.81 -30.12 -0.63
C VAL A 72 -1.79 -30.88 -1.95
N ILE A 73 -0.73 -30.74 -2.74
CA ILE A 73 -0.60 -31.37 -4.05
C ILE A 73 -0.75 -32.88 -3.92
N HIS A 74 -0.02 -33.52 -3.00
CA HIS A 74 -0.07 -34.97 -2.81
C HIS A 74 -1.45 -35.47 -2.33
N LYS A 75 -2.18 -34.73 -1.49
CA LYS A 75 -3.54 -35.11 -1.10
C LYS A 75 -4.55 -34.88 -2.22
N TYR A 76 -4.40 -33.80 -2.97
CA TYR A 76 -5.25 -33.53 -4.13
C TYR A 76 -5.00 -34.53 -5.26
N ASP A 77 -3.76 -35.00 -5.46
CA ASP A 77 -3.40 -36.10 -6.37
C ASP A 77 -4.30 -37.32 -6.12
N THR A 78 -4.56 -37.66 -4.85
CA THR A 78 -5.37 -38.84 -4.50
C THR A 78 -6.88 -38.66 -4.68
N ILE A 79 -7.38 -37.42 -4.75
CA ILE A 79 -8.82 -37.11 -4.80
C ILE A 79 -9.25 -36.67 -6.20
N LEU A 80 -8.38 -35.99 -6.97
CA LEU A 80 -8.68 -35.42 -8.28
C LEU A 80 -8.05 -36.20 -9.44
N PHE A 81 -7.44 -37.36 -9.22
CA PHE A 81 -6.79 -38.15 -10.28
C PHE A 81 -7.74 -38.47 -11.44
N ASP A 82 -9.04 -38.61 -11.16
CA ASP A 82 -10.07 -38.89 -12.17
C ASP A 82 -10.36 -37.68 -13.09
N ASN A 83 -9.90 -36.46 -12.77
CA ASN A 83 -10.05 -35.25 -13.58
C ASN A 83 -8.72 -34.50 -13.74
N GLU A 84 -7.92 -34.93 -14.72
CA GLU A 84 -6.59 -34.35 -15.03
C GLU A 84 -6.62 -32.83 -15.20
N THR A 85 -7.64 -32.28 -15.87
CA THR A 85 -7.74 -30.83 -16.12
C THR A 85 -7.85 -30.03 -14.82
N ILE A 86 -8.72 -30.45 -13.89
CA ILE A 86 -8.93 -29.76 -12.60
C ILE A 86 -7.69 -29.86 -11.73
N TYR A 87 -7.00 -31.00 -11.81
CA TYR A 87 -5.73 -31.20 -11.14
C TYR A 87 -4.65 -30.22 -11.60
N TYR A 88 -4.43 -30.09 -12.92
CA TYR A 88 -3.44 -29.14 -13.45
C TYR A 88 -3.82 -27.69 -13.12
N LEU A 89 -5.09 -27.34 -13.17
CA LEU A 89 -5.57 -26.00 -12.85
C LEU A 89 -5.34 -25.64 -11.38
N SER A 90 -5.67 -26.55 -10.47
CA SER A 90 -5.41 -26.40 -9.03
C SER A 90 -3.91 -26.27 -8.73
N SER A 91 -3.09 -27.07 -9.41
CA SER A 91 -1.62 -27.03 -9.30
C SER A 91 -1.05 -25.71 -9.81
N CYS A 92 -1.56 -25.18 -10.93
CA CYS A 92 -1.18 -23.88 -11.47
C CYS A 92 -1.55 -22.73 -10.53
N VAL A 93 -2.76 -22.75 -9.94
CA VAL A 93 -3.20 -21.73 -8.96
C VAL A 93 -2.29 -21.76 -7.73
N THR A 94 -2.05 -22.95 -7.18
CA THR A 94 -1.17 -23.12 -6.02
C THR A 94 0.25 -22.68 -6.35
N GLY A 95 0.81 -23.11 -7.48
CA GLY A 95 2.14 -22.72 -7.94
C GLY A 95 2.30 -21.21 -8.13
N LEU A 96 1.33 -20.54 -8.75
CA LEU A 96 1.33 -19.08 -8.91
C LEU A 96 1.34 -18.36 -7.55
N GLN A 97 0.55 -18.87 -6.60
CA GLN A 97 0.46 -18.33 -5.26
C GLN A 97 1.77 -18.48 -4.48
N THR A 98 2.34 -19.68 -4.48
CA THR A 98 3.62 -19.99 -3.82
C THR A 98 4.76 -19.19 -4.43
N LEU A 99 4.83 -19.12 -5.77
CA LEU A 99 5.83 -18.31 -6.46
C LEU A 99 5.73 -16.83 -6.07
N THR A 100 4.51 -16.28 -6.05
CA THR A 100 4.31 -14.88 -5.67
C THR A 100 4.73 -14.62 -4.23
N PHE A 101 4.39 -15.53 -3.31
CA PHE A 101 4.80 -15.44 -1.92
C PHE A 101 6.32 -15.47 -1.75
N ILE A 102 7.01 -16.44 -2.37
CA ILE A 102 8.47 -16.60 -2.29
C ILE A 102 9.16 -15.35 -2.84
N CYS A 103 8.78 -14.92 -4.04
CA CYS A 103 9.34 -13.72 -4.67
C CYS A 103 9.13 -12.48 -3.78
N ASN A 104 7.93 -12.30 -3.23
CA ASN A 104 7.62 -11.18 -2.36
C ASN A 104 8.43 -11.21 -1.06
N ILE A 105 8.45 -12.33 -0.34
CA ILE A 105 9.08 -12.41 0.98
C ILE A 105 10.61 -12.34 0.88
N ILE A 106 11.19 -12.91 -0.18
CA ILE A 106 12.63 -12.79 -0.46
C ILE A 106 12.98 -11.33 -0.71
N HIS A 107 12.25 -10.66 -1.60
CA HIS A 107 12.50 -9.26 -1.91
C HIS A 107 12.30 -8.36 -0.67
N VAL A 108 11.27 -8.60 0.13
CA VAL A 108 10.96 -7.79 1.31
C VAL A 108 12.01 -7.97 2.41
N ARG A 109 12.52 -9.19 2.63
CA ARG A 109 13.38 -9.51 3.77
C ARG A 109 14.87 -9.39 3.47
N PHE A 110 15.29 -9.73 2.26
CA PHE A 110 16.70 -9.86 1.90
C PHE A 110 17.21 -8.78 0.97
N LEU A 111 16.32 -8.11 0.22
CA LEU A 111 16.68 -7.03 -0.70
C LEU A 111 16.36 -5.65 -0.11
N ASN A 112 17.13 -4.64 -0.51
CA ASN A 112 16.90 -3.22 -0.23
C ASN A 112 16.80 -2.88 1.27
N GLY A 113 17.53 -3.60 2.13
CA GLY A 113 17.49 -3.40 3.58
C GLY A 113 17.85 -1.97 3.99
N ASP A 114 18.96 -1.44 3.47
CA ASP A 114 19.43 -0.09 3.79
C ASP A 114 18.48 0.99 3.23
N ASP A 115 17.98 0.82 2.01
CA ASP A 115 17.01 1.72 1.39
C ASP A 115 15.70 1.79 2.17
N ASN A 116 15.23 0.65 2.68
CA ASN A 116 14.05 0.57 3.54
C ASN A 116 14.27 1.38 4.84
N VAL A 117 15.43 1.24 5.49
CA VAL A 117 15.76 2.02 6.71
C VAL A 117 15.75 3.52 6.39
N GLU A 118 16.47 3.93 5.35
CA GLU A 118 16.59 5.33 4.98
C GLU A 118 15.24 5.92 4.54
N PHE A 119 14.36 5.12 3.93
CA PHE A 119 13.00 5.55 3.59
C PHE A 119 12.14 5.85 4.81
N PHE A 120 12.16 4.99 5.84
CA PHE A 120 11.38 5.25 7.06
C PHE A 120 11.89 6.50 7.79
N VAL A 121 13.21 6.73 7.80
CA VAL A 121 13.81 7.97 8.32
C VAL A 121 13.35 9.17 7.47
N LYS A 122 13.34 9.04 6.14
CA LYS A 122 12.88 10.10 5.22
C LYS A 122 11.41 10.48 5.47
N LEU A 123 10.51 9.52 5.69
CA LEU A 123 9.11 9.81 6.04
C LEU A 123 9.01 10.69 7.28
N GLN A 124 9.78 10.40 8.33
CA GLN A 124 9.80 11.24 9.51
C GLN A 124 10.44 12.62 9.27
N GLN A 125 11.49 12.68 8.45
CA GLN A 125 12.11 13.95 8.05
C GLN A 125 11.11 14.87 7.34
N ILE A 126 10.21 14.32 6.51
CA ILE A 126 9.11 15.08 5.90
C ILE A 126 8.20 15.67 6.98
N ASP A 127 7.78 14.87 7.96
CA ASP A 127 6.91 15.33 9.06
C ASP A 127 7.57 16.42 9.92
N ARG A 128 8.88 16.31 10.17
CA ARG A 128 9.68 17.32 10.88
C ARG A 128 9.84 18.59 10.05
N CYS A 129 10.13 18.46 8.76
CA CYS A 129 10.28 19.59 7.83
C CYS A 129 8.98 20.41 7.77
N MET A 130 7.84 19.73 7.70
CA MET A 130 6.52 20.37 7.66
C MET A 130 6.02 20.84 9.05
N ASN A 131 6.78 20.63 10.13
CA ASN A 131 6.35 20.88 11.52
C ASN A 131 5.01 20.22 11.91
N ILE A 132 4.71 19.04 11.34
CA ILE A 132 3.47 18.27 11.62
C ILE A 132 3.73 17.16 12.64
N HIS A 133 4.98 16.82 12.92
CA HIS A 133 5.39 15.71 13.78
C HIS A 133 4.75 15.71 15.19
N ARG A 134 4.51 16.89 15.77
CA ARG A 134 3.85 17.05 17.09
C ARG A 134 2.32 17.00 17.03
N ASN A 135 1.74 16.90 15.84
CA ASN A 135 0.31 17.02 15.66
C ASN A 135 -0.40 15.68 15.82
N LYS A 136 -0.81 15.40 17.06
CA LYS A 136 -1.57 14.21 17.44
C LYS A 136 -2.78 13.93 16.55
N THR A 137 -3.43 14.96 15.99
CA THR A 137 -4.63 14.74 15.16
C THR A 137 -4.31 14.15 13.79
N VAL A 138 -3.21 14.56 13.15
CA VAL A 138 -2.79 14.00 11.86
C VAL A 138 -2.35 12.55 12.04
N THR A 139 -1.57 12.29 13.09
CA THR A 139 -1.12 10.94 13.46
C THR A 139 -2.29 10.02 13.81
N ALA A 140 -3.26 10.50 14.60
CA ALA A 140 -4.45 9.74 14.96
C ALA A 140 -5.32 9.40 13.74
N LEU A 141 -5.40 10.30 12.76
CA LEU A 141 -6.13 10.05 11.52
C LEU A 141 -5.45 8.96 10.69
N LEU A 142 -4.13 9.04 10.51
CA LEU A 142 -3.35 8.01 9.82
C LEU A 142 -3.53 6.64 10.50
N LEU A 143 -3.44 6.61 11.84
CA LEU A 143 -3.68 5.40 12.62
C LEU A 143 -5.08 4.82 12.38
N LYS A 144 -6.14 5.66 12.41
CA LYS A 144 -7.52 5.22 12.15
C LYS A 144 -7.69 4.66 10.75
N THR A 145 -7.11 5.30 9.73
CA THR A 145 -7.16 4.79 8.35
C THR A 145 -6.42 3.46 8.22
N ASN A 146 -5.26 3.31 8.86
CA ASN A 146 -4.51 2.05 8.87
C ASN A 146 -5.31 0.92 9.53
N ILE A 147 -5.91 1.19 10.70
CA ILE A 147 -6.75 0.22 11.42
C ILE A 147 -7.96 -0.17 10.57
N PHE A 148 -8.65 0.80 9.95
CA PHE A 148 -9.81 0.52 9.12
C PHE A 148 -9.46 -0.37 7.92
N SER A 149 -8.34 -0.09 7.25
CA SER A 149 -7.86 -0.87 6.10
C SER A 149 -7.48 -2.31 6.49
N LEU A 150 -6.84 -2.47 7.64
CA LEU A 150 -6.54 -3.79 8.20
C LEU A 150 -7.82 -4.54 8.57
N ALA A 151 -8.72 -3.89 9.32
CA ALA A 151 -9.96 -4.48 9.77
C ALA A 151 -10.81 -4.97 8.60
N SER A 152 -10.91 -4.20 7.51
CA SER A 152 -11.66 -4.63 6.32
C SER A 152 -11.09 -5.91 5.72
N VAL A 153 -9.76 -6.06 5.65
CA VAL A 153 -9.15 -7.28 5.12
C VAL A 153 -9.31 -8.45 6.09
N PHE A 154 -9.10 -8.25 7.38
CA PHE A 154 -9.32 -9.31 8.36
C PHE A 154 -10.76 -9.81 8.40
N VAL A 155 -11.76 -8.93 8.20
CA VAL A 155 -13.16 -9.35 8.09
C VAL A 155 -13.36 -10.26 6.88
N ILE A 156 -12.81 -9.89 5.71
CA ILE A 156 -12.92 -10.72 4.50
C ILE A 156 -12.25 -12.08 4.71
N PHE A 157 -11.04 -12.12 5.28
CA PHE A 157 -10.35 -13.37 5.59
C PHE A 157 -11.07 -14.21 6.66
N SER A 158 -11.68 -13.58 7.67
CA SER A 158 -12.42 -14.31 8.72
C SER A 158 -13.66 -14.99 8.13
N VAL A 159 -14.36 -14.33 7.20
CA VAL A 159 -15.47 -14.94 6.47
C VAL A 159 -14.99 -16.15 5.67
N LEU A 160 -13.82 -16.06 5.02
CA LEU A 160 -13.26 -17.19 4.28
C LEU A 160 -12.92 -18.39 5.17
N VAL A 161 -12.27 -18.13 6.29
CA VAL A 161 -11.95 -19.18 7.27
C VAL A 161 -13.22 -19.78 7.87
N ALA A 162 -14.26 -18.97 8.14
CA ALA A 162 -15.54 -19.46 8.63
C ALA A 162 -16.24 -20.39 7.62
N ILE A 163 -16.23 -20.05 6.33
CA ILE A 163 -16.77 -20.91 5.26
C ILE A 163 -15.97 -22.22 5.17
N ALA A 164 -14.63 -22.14 5.25
CA ALA A 164 -13.76 -23.32 5.17
C ALA A 164 -13.91 -24.26 6.39
N THR A 165 -14.06 -23.71 7.59
CA THR A 165 -14.20 -24.49 8.84
C THR A 165 -15.56 -25.14 9.00
N ALA A 166 -16.65 -24.47 8.57
CA ALA A 166 -18.01 -24.99 8.66
C ALA A 166 -18.20 -26.32 7.89
N LYS A 167 -17.32 -26.62 6.93
CA LYS A 167 -17.37 -27.85 6.14
C LYS A 167 -16.77 -29.09 6.82
N GLY A 168 -16.01 -28.95 7.92
CA GLY A 168 -15.43 -30.08 8.65
C GLY A 168 -14.54 -31.02 7.83
N THR A 169 -14.05 -30.60 6.66
CA THR A 169 -13.29 -31.45 5.75
C THR A 169 -11.81 -31.55 6.17
N ALA A 170 -11.22 -32.74 6.00
CA ALA A 170 -9.79 -32.98 6.22
C ALA A 170 -8.86 -32.14 5.31
N ALA A 171 -9.43 -31.37 4.37
CA ALA A 171 -8.77 -30.40 3.50
C ALA A 171 -8.46 -29.05 4.17
N PHE A 172 -8.91 -28.80 5.41
CA PHE A 172 -8.72 -27.54 6.12
C PHE A 172 -7.25 -27.08 6.23
N TRP A 173 -6.33 -28.00 6.54
CA TRP A 173 -4.91 -27.69 6.75
C TRP A 173 -4.17 -27.18 5.49
N PRO A 174 -4.32 -27.83 4.32
CA PRO A 174 -3.93 -27.28 3.02
C PRO A 174 -4.35 -25.84 2.75
N TYR A 175 -5.63 -25.51 2.96
CA TYR A 175 -6.15 -24.17 2.71
C TYR A 175 -5.56 -23.11 3.63
N ILE A 176 -5.10 -23.48 4.83
CA ILE A 176 -4.41 -22.55 5.74
C ILE A 176 -3.08 -22.07 5.14
N GLY A 177 -2.32 -22.92 4.45
CA GLY A 177 -1.06 -22.53 3.79
C GLY A 177 -1.30 -21.49 2.70
N ILE A 178 -2.26 -21.76 1.82
CA ILE A 178 -2.67 -20.85 0.74
C ILE A 178 -3.23 -19.54 1.33
N ALA A 179 -4.08 -19.61 2.36
CA ALA A 179 -4.61 -18.42 3.03
C ALA A 179 -3.51 -17.60 3.71
N TYR A 180 -2.53 -18.25 4.35
CA TYR A 180 -1.39 -17.58 4.98
C TYR A 180 -0.54 -16.83 3.95
N SER A 181 -0.22 -17.48 2.82
CA SER A 181 0.55 -16.85 1.74
C SER A 181 -0.20 -15.65 1.14
N GLN A 182 -1.52 -15.77 0.96
CA GLN A 182 -2.38 -14.69 0.46
C GLN A 182 -2.42 -13.53 1.44
N LEU A 183 -2.64 -13.81 2.72
CA LEU A 183 -2.70 -12.79 3.76
C LEU A 183 -1.38 -12.03 3.88
N ASN A 184 -0.24 -12.72 3.79
CA ASN A 184 1.08 -12.09 3.82
C ASN A 184 1.25 -11.08 2.67
N PHE A 185 0.94 -11.51 1.45
CA PHE A 185 1.02 -10.65 0.28
C PHE A 185 0.07 -9.44 0.36
N VAL A 186 -1.18 -9.68 0.77
CA VAL A 186 -2.17 -8.62 0.94
C VAL A 186 -1.75 -7.63 2.03
N LEU A 187 -1.14 -8.07 3.13
CA LEU A 187 -0.63 -7.18 4.18
C LEU A 187 0.46 -6.23 3.66
N GLU A 188 1.36 -6.69 2.78
CA GLU A 188 2.34 -5.82 2.13
C GLU A 188 1.66 -4.76 1.24
N LEU A 189 0.64 -5.16 0.48
CA LEU A 189 -0.11 -4.23 -0.37
C LEU A 189 -0.93 -3.22 0.45
N ILE A 190 -1.50 -3.63 1.60
CA ILE A 190 -2.13 -2.69 2.54
C ILE A 190 -1.10 -1.70 3.08
N CYS A 191 0.12 -2.16 3.42
CA CYS A 191 1.19 -1.29 3.88
C CYS A 191 1.54 -0.24 2.82
N CYS A 192 1.76 -0.69 1.57
CA CYS A 192 1.96 0.17 0.41
C CYS A 192 0.80 1.19 0.25
N SER A 193 -0.43 0.71 0.33
CA SER A 193 -1.65 1.50 0.25
C SER A 193 -1.75 2.56 1.35
N ASN A 194 -1.34 2.24 2.58
CA ASN A 194 -1.34 3.18 3.70
C ASN A 194 -0.24 4.25 3.57
N ILE A 195 0.88 3.93 2.92
CA ILE A 195 1.91 4.92 2.60
C ILE A 195 1.41 5.93 1.55
N PHE A 196 0.61 5.51 0.56
CA PHE A 196 -0.08 6.48 -0.33
C PHE A 196 -0.95 7.46 0.46
N VAL A 197 -1.68 6.99 1.48
CA VAL A 197 -2.48 7.84 2.37
C VAL A 197 -1.59 8.83 3.14
N TYR A 198 -0.41 8.40 3.59
CA TYR A 198 0.57 9.29 4.20
C TYR A 198 0.91 10.47 3.27
N PHE A 199 1.33 10.20 2.02
CA PHE A 199 1.67 11.24 1.04
C PHE A 199 0.48 12.15 0.70
N TYR A 200 -0.69 11.54 0.48
CA TYR A 200 -1.95 12.25 0.22
C TYR A 200 -2.29 13.28 1.32
N ILE A 201 -2.19 12.88 2.59
CA ILE A 201 -2.49 13.77 3.71
C ILE A 201 -1.55 14.98 3.72
N ARG A 202 -0.26 14.79 3.43
CA ARG A 202 0.74 15.88 3.41
C ARG A 202 0.56 16.80 2.21
N ALA A 203 0.29 16.25 1.02
CA ALA A 203 -0.04 17.06 -0.16
C ALA A 203 -1.29 17.93 0.09
N ARG A 204 -2.33 17.35 0.70
CA ARG A 204 -3.54 18.09 1.09
C ARG A 204 -3.26 19.17 2.14
N PHE A 205 -2.32 18.95 3.05
CA PHE A 205 -1.90 19.96 4.01
C PHE A 205 -1.24 21.16 3.31
N ILE A 206 -0.33 20.93 2.36
CA ILE A 206 0.27 21.99 1.54
C ILE A 206 -0.81 22.78 0.80
N ASN A 207 -1.76 22.09 0.15
CA ASN A 207 -2.90 22.72 -0.52
C ASN A 207 -3.74 23.59 0.42
N SER A 208 -3.89 23.14 1.66
CA SER A 208 -4.64 23.87 2.68
C SER A 208 -3.95 25.16 3.11
N ILE A 209 -2.61 25.16 3.21
CA ILE A 209 -1.83 26.39 3.49
C ILE A 209 -2.05 27.42 2.38
N ILE A 210 -1.91 27.02 1.11
CA ILE A 210 -2.05 27.94 -0.03
C ILE A 210 -3.49 28.47 -0.14
N LYS A 211 -4.49 27.60 0.04
CA LYS A 211 -5.91 28.00 0.01
C LYS A 211 -6.28 28.99 1.10
N ASN A 212 -5.73 28.82 2.30
CA ASN A 212 -6.01 29.75 3.39
C ASN A 212 -5.47 31.14 3.10
N TYR A 213 -4.35 31.21 2.38
CA TYR A 213 -3.80 32.47 1.87
C TYR A 213 -4.65 33.09 0.76
N LEU A 214 -5.12 32.29 -0.20
CA LEU A 214 -5.94 32.78 -1.31
C LEU A 214 -7.35 33.23 -0.88
N ASP A 215 -7.97 32.55 0.08
CA ASP A 215 -9.32 32.88 0.58
C ASP A 215 -9.32 33.13 2.09
N PRO A 216 -8.88 34.32 2.56
CA PRO A 216 -8.81 34.62 3.99
C PRO A 216 -10.20 34.71 4.64
N LYS A 217 -11.22 35.24 3.93
CA LYS A 217 -12.60 35.34 4.44
C LYS A 217 -13.18 33.98 4.83
N LYS A 218 -13.09 33.01 3.92
CA LYS A 218 -13.52 31.61 4.16
C LYS A 218 -12.72 30.93 5.26
N THR A 219 -11.45 31.31 5.43
CA THR A 219 -10.59 30.78 6.48
C THR A 219 -11.05 31.25 7.86
N GLN A 220 -11.44 32.52 8.00
CA GLN A 220 -12.02 33.05 9.24
C GLN A 220 -13.33 32.31 9.57
N GLU A 221 -14.24 32.16 8.62
CA GLU A 221 -15.49 31.40 8.82
C GLU A 221 -15.24 29.96 9.34
N ILE A 222 -14.26 29.25 8.76
CA ILE A 222 -13.89 27.89 9.20
C ILE A 222 -13.35 27.89 10.64
N LEU A 223 -12.53 28.88 11.01
CA LEU A 223 -11.99 29.01 12.37
C LEU A 223 -13.07 29.28 13.41
N TYR A 224 -14.06 30.13 13.10
CA TYR A 224 -15.19 30.46 13.98
C TYR A 224 -16.30 29.41 13.98
N SER A 225 -16.37 28.53 12.98
CA SER A 225 -17.38 27.46 12.95
C SER A 225 -17.23 26.49 14.13
N ARG A 226 -18.28 26.35 14.94
CA ARG A 226 -18.32 25.47 16.13
C ARG A 226 -18.43 23.98 15.80
N ASN A 227 -18.75 23.63 14.55
CA ASN A 227 -18.86 22.25 14.10
C ASN A 227 -17.49 21.57 14.02
N ARG A 228 -17.09 20.93 15.14
CA ARG A 228 -16.03 19.93 15.18
C ARG A 228 -16.57 18.62 14.63
N SER A 229 -16.77 18.56 13.32
CA SER A 229 -17.10 17.27 12.72
C SER A 229 -15.83 16.42 12.64
N TYR A 230 -15.70 15.49 13.58
CA TYR A 230 -14.67 14.46 13.59
C TYR A 230 -15.04 13.36 12.60
N PHE A 231 -14.97 13.65 11.29
CA PHE A 231 -15.13 12.61 10.29
C PHE A 231 -13.90 11.69 10.25
N LEU A 232 -14.14 10.41 9.96
CA LEU A 232 -13.12 9.37 9.73
C LEU A 232 -12.15 9.70 8.58
N PHE A 233 -12.49 10.66 7.73
CA PHE A 233 -11.70 11.10 6.59
C PHE A 233 -11.20 12.53 6.76
N THR A 234 -9.99 12.81 6.26
CA THR A 234 -9.46 14.18 6.09
C THR A 234 -10.44 15.02 5.29
N THR A 235 -11.35 15.75 5.91
CA THR A 235 -12.15 16.72 5.14
C THR A 235 -11.26 17.89 4.73
N LYS A 236 -11.49 18.46 3.54
CA LYS A 236 -10.75 19.66 3.09
C LYS A 236 -10.86 20.79 4.13
N THR A 237 -12.00 20.89 4.83
CA THR A 237 -12.25 21.86 5.89
C THR A 237 -11.40 21.60 7.15
N PHE A 238 -11.26 20.34 7.58
CA PHE A 238 -10.42 19.99 8.73
C PHE A 238 -8.95 20.35 8.49
N MET A 239 -8.41 19.98 7.32
CA MET A 239 -7.01 20.28 6.98
C MET A 239 -6.77 21.78 6.81
N ARG A 240 -7.75 22.53 6.27
CA ARG A 240 -7.70 23.99 6.24
C ARG A 240 -7.66 24.61 7.63
N ARG A 241 -8.48 24.13 8.57
CA ARG A 241 -8.46 24.62 9.96
C ARG A 241 -7.11 24.38 10.62
N LEU A 242 -6.57 23.17 10.44
CA LEU A 242 -5.28 22.78 11.00
C LEU A 242 -4.13 23.61 10.44
N ALA A 243 -4.09 23.78 9.12
CA ALA A 243 -3.09 24.61 8.45
C ALA A 243 -3.18 26.07 8.89
N ALA A 244 -4.39 26.64 9.02
CA ALA A 244 -4.59 28.03 9.45
C ALA A 244 -4.06 28.32 10.86
N GLN A 245 -4.10 27.33 11.76
CA GLN A 245 -3.63 27.48 13.14
C GLN A 245 -2.11 27.35 13.29
N THR A 246 -1.45 26.69 12.34
CA THR A 246 -0.05 26.26 12.49
C THR A 246 0.90 26.92 11.50
N HIS A 247 0.40 27.31 10.33
CA HIS A 247 1.23 27.73 9.21
C HIS A 247 0.62 28.92 8.46
N SER A 248 1.49 29.78 7.94
CA SER A 248 1.13 30.82 6.99
C SER A 248 1.88 30.62 5.68
N PHE A 249 1.24 30.85 4.54
CA PHE A 249 1.91 30.70 3.24
C PHE A 249 3.05 31.71 3.06
N LEU A 250 2.98 32.86 3.73
CA LEU A 250 3.97 33.93 3.68
C LEU A 250 5.30 33.52 4.34
N THR A 251 5.23 32.85 5.49
CA THR A 251 6.40 32.55 6.32
C THR A 251 6.88 31.11 6.23
N SER A 252 6.02 30.17 5.82
CA SER A 252 6.38 28.74 5.79
C SER A 252 7.07 28.39 4.48
N ASP A 253 8.07 27.51 4.49
CA ASP A 253 8.82 27.11 3.30
C ASP A 253 8.10 26.02 2.50
N THR A 254 6.90 26.33 2.00
CA THR A 254 6.03 25.34 1.31
C THR A 254 6.63 24.77 0.02
N ASP A 255 7.58 25.48 -0.60
CA ASP A 255 8.38 24.98 -1.73
C ASP A 255 9.35 23.88 -1.29
N ILE A 256 10.01 24.05 -0.14
CA ILE A 256 10.85 23.00 0.46
C ILE A 256 9.99 21.80 0.88
N TYR A 257 8.81 22.05 1.46
CA TYR A 257 7.89 20.97 1.87
C TYR A 257 7.47 20.10 0.69
N LEU A 258 7.09 20.74 -0.42
CA LEU A 258 6.69 20.05 -1.64
C LEU A 258 7.85 19.24 -2.23
N LYS A 259 9.05 19.82 -2.28
CA LYS A 259 10.25 19.12 -2.77
C LYS A 259 10.52 17.85 -1.94
N GLN A 260 10.57 17.97 -0.62
CA GLN A 260 10.81 16.83 0.27
C GLN A 260 9.73 15.75 0.14
N LEU A 261 8.47 16.16 -0.09
CA LEU A 261 7.36 15.25 -0.30
C LEU A 261 7.50 14.45 -1.61
N LEU A 262 7.85 15.13 -2.71
CA LEU A 262 8.05 14.49 -4.01
C LEU A 262 9.28 13.58 -4.00
N ASP A 263 10.41 14.03 -3.45
CA ASP A 263 11.62 13.21 -3.28
C ASP A 263 11.32 11.93 -2.46
N GLY A 264 10.54 12.06 -1.39
CA GLY A 264 10.08 10.93 -0.60
C GLY A 264 9.17 9.97 -1.38
N PHE A 265 8.31 10.50 -2.26
CA PHE A 265 7.42 9.71 -3.10
C PHE A 265 8.18 8.91 -4.15
N PHE A 266 9.19 9.49 -4.81
CA PHE A 266 10.02 8.74 -5.76
C PHE A 266 10.81 7.62 -5.08
N LYS A 267 11.35 7.87 -3.89
CA LYS A 267 11.98 6.81 -3.09
C LYS A 267 11.00 5.69 -2.71
N PHE A 268 9.76 6.05 -2.36
CA PHE A 268 8.69 5.08 -2.11
C PHE A 268 8.41 4.22 -3.35
N GLN A 269 8.32 4.85 -4.52
CA GLN A 269 8.13 4.15 -5.78
C GLN A 269 9.24 3.14 -6.05
N ASP A 270 10.50 3.52 -5.86
CA ASP A 270 11.63 2.61 -6.07
C ASP A 270 11.62 1.39 -5.15
N ILE A 271 11.15 1.56 -3.91
CA ILE A 271 11.07 0.48 -2.92
C ILE A 271 9.90 -0.48 -3.20
N TYR A 272 8.79 0.02 -3.72
CA TYR A 272 7.54 -0.74 -3.87
C TYR A 272 7.22 -1.17 -5.32
N LYS A 273 7.96 -0.70 -6.34
CA LYS A 273 7.71 -1.05 -7.75
C LYS A 273 7.67 -2.55 -8.01
N PHE A 274 8.52 -3.34 -7.34
CA PHE A 274 8.52 -4.80 -7.45
C PHE A 274 7.22 -5.43 -6.93
N GLN A 275 6.74 -5.01 -5.76
CA GLN A 275 5.52 -5.57 -5.17
C GLN A 275 4.29 -5.24 -6.00
N ILE A 276 4.23 -4.02 -6.54
CA ILE A 276 3.13 -3.61 -7.43
C ILE A 276 3.20 -4.39 -8.75
N PHE A 277 4.38 -4.58 -9.32
CA PHE A 277 4.57 -5.43 -10.51
C PHE A 277 4.08 -6.86 -10.28
N MET A 278 4.56 -7.51 -9.22
CA MET A 278 4.15 -8.87 -8.85
C MET A 278 2.63 -8.97 -8.63
N PHE A 279 2.03 -7.96 -8.00
CA PHE A 279 0.59 -7.90 -7.79
C PHE A 279 -0.18 -7.83 -9.10
N CYS A 280 0.24 -7.00 -10.06
CA CYS A 280 -0.40 -6.93 -11.38
C CYS A 280 -0.32 -8.25 -12.13
N CYS A 281 0.86 -8.89 -12.17
CA CYS A 281 1.04 -10.20 -12.82
C CYS A 281 0.16 -11.28 -12.17
N LYS A 282 0.14 -11.31 -10.85
CA LYS A 282 -0.70 -12.23 -10.07
C LYS A 282 -2.18 -11.99 -10.34
N LEU A 283 -2.64 -10.74 -10.33
CA LEU A 283 -4.05 -10.39 -10.53
C LEU A 283 -4.56 -10.94 -11.87
N VAL A 284 -3.80 -10.73 -12.95
CA VAL A 284 -4.16 -11.22 -14.28
C VAL A 284 -4.15 -12.76 -14.31
N GLY A 285 -3.04 -13.38 -13.88
CA GLY A 285 -2.90 -14.84 -13.89
C GLY A 285 -3.95 -15.56 -13.03
N SER A 286 -4.16 -15.08 -11.80
CA SER A 286 -5.14 -15.63 -10.86
C SER A 286 -6.56 -15.47 -11.40
N SER A 287 -6.89 -14.35 -12.05
CA SER A 287 -8.23 -14.13 -12.59
C SER A 287 -8.56 -15.11 -13.72
N ILE A 288 -7.61 -15.36 -14.64
CA ILE A 288 -7.79 -16.31 -15.75
C ILE A 288 -7.93 -17.74 -15.21
N LEU A 289 -7.00 -18.16 -14.33
CA LEU A 289 -7.03 -19.50 -13.74
C LEU A 289 -8.31 -19.72 -12.92
N THR A 290 -8.72 -18.74 -12.13
CA THR A 290 -9.95 -18.83 -11.34
C THR A 290 -11.19 -18.95 -12.22
N PHE A 291 -11.24 -18.20 -13.31
CA PHE A 291 -12.36 -18.27 -14.24
C PHE A 291 -12.44 -19.63 -14.92
N GLU A 292 -11.31 -20.14 -15.42
CA GLU A 292 -11.25 -21.46 -16.05
C GLU A 292 -11.62 -22.57 -15.05
N PHE A 293 -11.13 -22.48 -13.80
CA PHE A 293 -11.53 -23.37 -12.71
C PHE A 293 -13.04 -23.40 -12.50
N MET A 294 -13.66 -22.22 -12.41
CA MET A 294 -15.11 -22.08 -12.18
C MET A 294 -15.91 -22.64 -13.36
N LEU A 295 -15.47 -22.39 -14.59
CA LEU A 295 -16.14 -22.88 -15.80
C LEU A 295 -16.15 -24.41 -15.84
N PHE A 296 -15.00 -25.06 -15.61
CA PHE A 296 -14.92 -26.52 -15.58
C PHE A 296 -15.69 -27.13 -14.40
N ALA A 297 -15.63 -26.51 -13.22
CA ALA A 297 -16.34 -26.99 -12.05
C ALA A 297 -17.87 -26.95 -12.25
N VAL A 298 -18.39 -25.91 -12.92
CA VAL A 298 -19.82 -25.80 -13.23
C VAL A 298 -20.24 -26.76 -14.35
N GLN A 299 -19.41 -26.94 -15.39
CA GLN A 299 -19.75 -27.82 -16.51
C GLN A 299 -19.80 -29.29 -16.13
N ASN A 300 -18.88 -29.75 -15.28
CA ASN A 300 -18.72 -31.17 -14.99
C ASN A 300 -19.35 -31.62 -13.66
N ASP A 301 -19.88 -30.69 -12.84
CA ASP A 301 -20.40 -30.93 -11.48
C ASP A 301 -19.46 -31.77 -10.59
N THR A 302 -18.16 -31.68 -10.87
CA THR A 302 -17.10 -32.53 -10.29
C THR A 302 -16.64 -32.05 -8.92
N VAL A 303 -16.84 -30.76 -8.63
CA VAL A 303 -16.38 -30.09 -7.43
C VAL A 303 -17.56 -29.37 -6.82
N GLY A 304 -17.87 -29.66 -5.54
CA GLY A 304 -18.99 -29.01 -4.86
C GLY A 304 -18.87 -27.48 -4.93
N ILE A 305 -20.00 -26.80 -5.14
CA ILE A 305 -20.12 -25.33 -5.37
C ILE A 305 -19.21 -24.51 -4.44
N TRP A 306 -19.11 -24.88 -3.17
CA TRP A 306 -18.28 -24.18 -2.18
C TRP A 306 -16.76 -24.31 -2.37
N ASP A 307 -16.27 -25.45 -2.86
CA ASP A 307 -14.84 -25.64 -3.14
C ASP A 307 -14.46 -24.90 -4.44
N SER A 308 -15.41 -24.84 -5.39
CA SER A 308 -15.33 -24.00 -6.59
C SER A 308 -15.24 -22.50 -6.26
N LEU A 309 -15.98 -22.03 -5.25
CA LEU A 309 -16.00 -20.62 -4.85
C LEU A 309 -14.72 -20.15 -4.12
N THR A 310 -13.88 -21.03 -3.58
CA THR A 310 -12.73 -20.64 -2.75
C THR A 310 -11.66 -19.84 -3.54
N PRO A 311 -11.19 -20.29 -4.72
CA PRO A 311 -10.32 -19.48 -5.59
C PRO A 311 -10.96 -18.14 -6.01
N SER A 312 -12.27 -18.12 -6.23
CA SER A 312 -13.02 -16.90 -6.56
C SER A 312 -12.88 -15.83 -5.49
N PHE A 313 -12.92 -16.21 -4.21
CA PHE A 313 -12.74 -15.25 -3.13
C PHE A 313 -11.34 -14.65 -3.05
N PHE A 314 -10.28 -15.42 -3.34
CA PHE A 314 -8.92 -14.88 -3.38
C PHE A 314 -8.77 -13.85 -4.49
N THR A 315 -9.31 -14.14 -5.67
CA THR A 315 -9.36 -13.19 -6.78
C THR A 315 -10.18 -11.95 -6.42
N ILE A 316 -11.32 -12.08 -5.74
CA ILE A 316 -12.10 -10.93 -5.24
C ILE A 316 -11.27 -10.06 -4.28
N ILE A 317 -10.51 -10.67 -3.36
CA ILE A 317 -9.60 -9.91 -2.48
C ILE A 317 -8.58 -9.12 -3.30
N ASP A 318 -7.97 -9.75 -4.30
CA ASP A 318 -6.98 -9.10 -5.15
C ASP A 318 -7.61 -7.93 -5.94
N LEU A 319 -8.83 -8.09 -6.47
CA LEU A 319 -9.57 -6.99 -7.14
C LEU A 319 -9.88 -5.83 -6.17
N VAL A 320 -10.30 -6.13 -4.93
CA VAL A 320 -10.54 -5.11 -3.90
C VAL A 320 -9.24 -4.37 -3.57
N MET A 321 -8.12 -5.08 -3.46
CA MET A 321 -6.81 -4.47 -3.23
C MET A 321 -6.36 -3.59 -4.40
N ALA A 322 -6.67 -4.00 -5.64
CA ALA A 322 -6.39 -3.24 -6.85
C ALA A 322 -7.12 -1.89 -6.80
N LEU A 323 -8.42 -1.92 -6.50
CA LEU A 323 -9.25 -0.71 -6.33
C LEU A 323 -8.73 0.20 -5.22
N LEU A 324 -8.38 -0.37 -4.06
CA LEU A 324 -7.86 0.41 -2.92
C LEU A 324 -6.55 1.13 -3.25
N LEU A 325 -5.60 0.44 -3.90
CA LEU A 325 -4.33 1.02 -4.34
C LEU A 325 -4.57 2.12 -5.38
N GLY A 326 -5.41 1.85 -6.38
CA GLY A 326 -5.77 2.79 -7.43
C GLY A 326 -6.37 4.08 -6.93
N ILE A 327 -7.42 3.96 -6.12
CA ILE A 327 -8.13 5.10 -5.56
C ILE A 327 -7.16 5.98 -4.75
N ARG A 328 -6.30 5.37 -3.92
CA ARG A 328 -5.37 6.13 -3.07
C ARG A 328 -4.24 6.78 -3.87
N CYS A 329 -3.71 6.11 -4.88
CA CYS A 329 -2.73 6.70 -5.79
C CYS A 329 -3.34 7.90 -6.53
N GLU A 330 -4.53 7.72 -7.11
CA GLU A 330 -5.25 8.78 -7.84
C GLU A 330 -5.60 9.97 -6.92
N LEU A 331 -5.98 9.71 -5.67
CA LEU A 331 -6.22 10.77 -4.67
C LEU A 331 -4.96 11.60 -4.41
N PHE A 332 -3.78 10.99 -4.32
CA PHE A 332 -2.52 11.71 -4.17
C PHE A 332 -2.19 12.55 -5.41
N ILE A 333 -2.27 11.96 -6.61
CA ILE A 333 -2.03 12.65 -7.88
C ILE A 333 -2.97 13.86 -8.04
N ARG A 334 -4.25 13.70 -7.70
CA ARG A 334 -5.23 14.80 -7.72
C ARG A 334 -4.86 15.94 -6.77
N GLU A 335 -4.36 15.63 -5.58
CA GLU A 335 -3.91 16.68 -4.65
C GLU A 335 -2.69 17.43 -5.19
N VAL A 336 -1.73 16.76 -5.84
CA VAL A 336 -0.58 17.47 -6.45
C VAL A 336 -1.02 18.32 -7.66
N LYS A 337 -1.96 17.82 -8.49
CA LYS A 337 -2.60 18.63 -9.54
C LYS A 337 -3.34 19.85 -8.97
N GLU A 338 -3.97 19.70 -7.80
CA GLU A 338 -4.58 20.82 -7.08
C GLU A 338 -3.52 21.80 -6.58
N THR A 339 -2.35 21.33 -6.10
CA THR A 339 -1.21 22.20 -5.77
C THR A 339 -0.79 23.04 -6.96
N LYS A 340 -0.61 22.43 -8.14
CA LYS A 340 -0.27 23.14 -9.38
C LYS A 340 -1.25 24.28 -9.67
N ARG A 341 -2.56 24.02 -9.61
CA ARG A 341 -3.60 25.03 -9.85
C ARG A 341 -3.58 26.17 -8.83
N LEU A 342 -3.39 25.85 -7.55
CA LEU A 342 -3.33 26.84 -6.49
C LEU A 342 -2.10 27.75 -6.61
N VAL A 343 -0.96 27.17 -6.96
CA VAL A 343 0.29 27.90 -7.20
C VAL A 343 0.14 28.87 -8.38
N ILE A 344 -0.47 28.43 -9.49
CA ILE A 344 -0.79 29.31 -10.63
C ILE A 344 -1.71 30.46 -10.20
N ALA A 345 -2.72 30.19 -9.37
CA ALA A 345 -3.62 31.23 -8.85
C ALA A 345 -2.91 32.24 -7.91
N VAL A 346 -1.88 31.83 -7.18
CA VAL A 346 -1.03 32.76 -6.43
C VAL A 346 -0.21 33.62 -7.40
N MET A 347 0.41 33.01 -8.41
CA MET A 347 1.20 33.73 -9.41
C MET A 347 0.36 34.73 -10.21
N SER A 348 -0.90 34.43 -10.50
CA SER A 348 -1.77 35.37 -11.21
C SER A 348 -2.17 36.59 -10.37
N ARG A 349 -2.13 36.49 -9.03
CA ARG A 349 -2.43 37.60 -8.11
C ARG A 349 -1.20 38.46 -7.79
N HIS A 350 0.00 37.92 -7.93
CA HIS A 350 1.24 38.61 -7.61
C HIS A 350 2.09 38.77 -8.86
N TYR A 351 2.23 40.00 -9.34
CA TYR A 351 3.01 40.30 -10.56
C TYR A 351 4.52 40.22 -10.32
N ASP A 352 5.03 40.53 -9.13
CA ASP A 352 6.45 40.32 -8.79
C ASP A 352 6.62 40.12 -7.28
N GLY A 353 7.79 39.59 -6.88
CA GLY A 353 8.19 39.44 -5.49
C GLY A 353 8.26 37.99 -4.98
N ARG A 354 8.66 37.86 -3.72
CA ARG A 354 9.03 36.58 -3.08
C ARG A 354 7.96 35.49 -3.20
N LEU A 355 6.67 35.85 -3.16
CA LEU A 355 5.55 34.90 -3.28
C LEU A 355 5.36 34.37 -4.71
N ARG A 356 5.61 35.20 -5.73
CA ARG A 356 5.57 34.78 -7.13
C ARG A 356 6.73 33.84 -7.41
N GLU A 357 7.94 34.18 -6.96
CA GLU A 357 9.14 33.32 -7.10
C GLU A 357 8.97 31.97 -6.42
N LYS A 358 8.48 31.98 -5.17
CA LYS A 358 8.22 30.76 -4.41
C LYS A 358 7.19 29.86 -5.10
N SER A 359 6.09 30.45 -5.56
CA SER A 359 5.09 29.74 -6.35
C SER A 359 5.68 29.21 -7.66
N ASN A 360 6.49 29.99 -8.37
CA ASN A 360 7.17 29.56 -9.59
C ASN A 360 8.10 28.35 -9.34
N ARG A 361 8.84 28.34 -8.23
CA ARG A 361 9.65 27.16 -7.82
C ARG A 361 8.79 25.93 -7.58
N MET A 362 7.66 26.08 -6.88
CA MET A 362 6.71 24.97 -6.67
C MET A 362 6.13 24.46 -7.99
N LEU A 363 5.79 25.35 -8.91
CA LEU A 363 5.27 24.99 -10.23
C LEU A 363 6.32 24.21 -11.03
N LYS A 364 7.55 24.71 -11.10
CA LYS A 364 8.67 24.04 -11.76
C LYS A 364 8.90 22.63 -11.21
N LEU A 365 8.91 22.46 -9.89
CA LEU A 365 9.05 21.13 -9.28
C LEU A 365 7.97 20.15 -9.76
N ILE A 366 6.70 20.59 -9.86
CA ILE A 366 5.61 19.72 -10.31
C ILE A 366 5.69 19.44 -11.81
N GLU A 367 6.17 20.39 -12.61
CA GLU A 367 6.27 20.26 -14.08
C GLU A 367 7.49 19.45 -14.51
N GLU A 368 8.63 19.64 -13.85
CA GLU A 368 9.86 18.90 -14.10
C GLU A 368 9.78 17.47 -13.56
N THR A 369 9.08 17.27 -12.44
CA THR A 369 8.94 15.96 -11.78
C THR A 369 7.48 15.64 -11.44
N PRO A 370 6.63 15.34 -12.44
CA PRO A 370 5.23 15.03 -12.19
C PRO A 370 5.13 13.71 -11.40
N PRO A 371 4.36 13.65 -10.30
CA PRO A 371 4.24 12.44 -9.51
C PRO A 371 3.40 11.40 -10.26
N HIS A 372 4.07 10.40 -10.79
CA HIS A 372 3.47 9.21 -11.35
C HIS A 372 4.16 8.01 -10.72
N PHE A 373 3.39 7.02 -10.28
CA PHE A 373 3.98 5.78 -9.78
C PHE A 373 4.34 4.90 -10.97
N SER A 374 5.57 5.02 -11.47
CA SER A 374 6.07 4.19 -12.58
C SER A 374 6.54 2.82 -12.08
N VAL A 375 6.04 1.76 -12.72
CA VAL A 375 6.45 0.38 -12.48
C VAL A 375 7.49 0.02 -13.54
N TYR A 376 8.77 0.17 -13.19
CA TYR A 376 9.92 -0.10 -14.07
C TYR A 376 9.84 0.59 -15.45
N ASP A 377 9.18 1.76 -15.52
CA ASP A 377 8.96 2.52 -16.76
C ASP A 377 8.18 1.76 -17.85
N MET A 378 7.56 0.64 -17.49
CA MET A 378 6.66 -0.13 -18.35
C MET A 378 5.26 0.49 -18.40
N TRP A 379 4.72 0.87 -17.22
CA TRP A 379 3.42 1.52 -17.08
C TRP A 379 3.35 2.36 -15.81
N GLN A 380 2.30 3.18 -15.71
CA GLN A 380 2.03 4.03 -14.56
C GLN A 380 0.84 3.49 -13.77
N LEU A 381 0.98 3.34 -12.45
CA LEU A 381 -0.14 2.98 -11.60
C LEU A 381 -1.06 4.19 -11.42
N ASP A 382 -2.10 4.26 -12.25
CA ASP A 382 -3.21 5.20 -12.12
C ASP A 382 -4.56 4.46 -12.16
N ALA A 383 -5.66 5.20 -11.96
CA ALA A 383 -6.99 4.61 -12.03
C ALA A 383 -7.32 4.04 -13.43
N ASN A 384 -6.66 4.55 -14.48
CA ASN A 384 -6.88 4.13 -15.85
C ASN A 384 -6.24 2.76 -16.14
N VAL A 385 -5.01 2.52 -15.69
CA VAL A 385 -4.34 1.22 -15.82
C VAL A 385 -5.09 0.13 -15.08
N LEU A 386 -5.68 0.44 -13.92
CA LEU A 386 -6.56 -0.52 -13.25
C LEU A 386 -7.81 -0.83 -14.05
N LEU A 387 -8.45 0.19 -14.64
CA LEU A 387 -9.57 -0.01 -15.56
C LEU A 387 -9.17 -0.87 -16.76
N GLN A 388 -7.98 -0.64 -17.34
CA GLN A 388 -7.43 -1.45 -18.42
C GLN A 388 -7.20 -2.90 -17.99
N MET A 389 -6.68 -3.14 -16.79
CA MET A 389 -6.53 -4.49 -16.24
C MET A 389 -7.89 -5.18 -16.06
N PHE A 390 -8.91 -4.47 -15.56
CA PHE A 390 -10.27 -5.01 -15.48
C PHE A 390 -10.86 -5.32 -16.86
N MET A 391 -10.67 -4.44 -17.84
CA MET A 391 -11.11 -4.66 -19.22
C MET A 391 -10.39 -5.85 -19.86
N LEU A 392 -9.08 -6.01 -19.62
CA LEU A 392 -8.30 -7.15 -20.09
C LEU A 392 -8.83 -8.45 -19.49
N VAL A 393 -8.98 -8.51 -18.16
CA VAL A 393 -9.50 -9.69 -17.46
C VAL A 393 -10.90 -10.04 -17.96
N THR A 394 -11.79 -9.04 -18.04
CA THR A 394 -13.16 -9.26 -18.53
C THR A 394 -13.17 -9.71 -19.99
N GLY A 395 -12.33 -9.11 -20.84
CA GLY A 395 -12.19 -9.50 -22.24
C GLY A 395 -11.73 -10.94 -22.40
N LEU A 396 -10.70 -11.36 -21.65
CA LEU A 396 -10.21 -12.73 -21.64
C LEU A 396 -11.27 -13.72 -21.15
N ILE A 397 -12.00 -13.37 -20.10
CA ILE A 397 -13.14 -14.16 -19.59
C ILE A 397 -14.21 -14.34 -20.68
N VAL A 398 -14.61 -13.25 -21.35
CA VAL A 398 -15.61 -13.30 -22.42
C VAL A 398 -15.12 -14.15 -23.59
N THR A 399 -13.86 -14.01 -23.99
CA THR A 399 -13.26 -14.84 -25.04
C THR A 399 -13.22 -16.32 -24.65
N GLN A 400 -12.88 -16.65 -23.41
CA GLN A 400 -12.93 -18.03 -22.91
C GLN A 400 -14.37 -18.58 -22.91
N MET A 401 -15.36 -17.79 -22.51
CA MET A 401 -16.77 -18.18 -22.64
C MET A 401 -17.15 -18.46 -24.10
N GLN A 402 -16.72 -17.59 -25.02
CA GLN A 402 -16.99 -17.79 -26.45
C GLN A 402 -16.43 -19.12 -26.94
N PHE A 403 -15.17 -19.45 -26.63
CA PHE A 403 -14.58 -20.73 -27.03
C PHE A 403 -15.20 -21.96 -26.32
N ALA A 404 -15.79 -21.77 -25.14
CA ALA A 404 -16.41 -22.87 -24.41
C ALA A 404 -17.85 -23.19 -24.87
N PHE A 405 -18.55 -22.20 -25.46
CA PHE A 405 -19.97 -22.32 -25.81
C PHE A 405 -20.28 -22.17 -27.31
N LEU A 406 -19.34 -21.68 -28.13
CA LEU A 406 -19.38 -21.68 -29.60
C LEU A 406 -18.43 -22.76 -30.12
#